data_AF-A0ABD5NS43-F1
#
_entry.id   AF-A0ABD5NS43-F1
#
_cell.length_a   1.000
_cell.length_b   1.000
_cell.length_c   1.000
_cell.angle_alpha   90.00
_cell.angle_beta   90.00
_cell.angle_gamma   90.00
#
_symmetry.space_group_name_H-M   'P 1'
#
loop_
_entity.id
_entity.type
_entity.pdbx_description
1 polymer ?
#
loop_
_entity_poly.entity_id
_entity_poly.type
_entity_poly.pdbx_seq_one_letter_code
_entity_poly.pdbx_strand_id
1 'polypeptide(L)'
;MTGDGVNRRRVLRSLVIAGGTGAAVGTGTGALLSDRESGANDVGAGTLDVQVDGGSATGDGTVSLVIEPTADRRSGTETLSVSLPGETNNPATLWLGGTCPPASPLVEALSMTVSVGDCSSGSADVIASGSLRSVTETLADGVLLSACLDAGARRCLTVAWALADGYTGRDSIAFDLQVVAEQCRWTADPTNPFPGASCADPPSDGPTRHGISYLVPYACDPADGTAVRLGKLELESGYCGVDGIDENAIERGTYPLFDDGDDCTPTDYQLHVVDVVEKTGGEAVGIEFELGTASGDAPPDLCRVDVKGGPGIVTYDDPDAFDGSATDGPLLAPTTGGGAP
;
A
#
# COMPACT_ATOMS: atom_id res chain seq x y z
N MET A 1 -39.74 37.76 9.14
CA MET A 1 -40.00 37.16 7.82
C MET A 1 -38.73 37.27 7.00
N THR A 2 -38.43 36.20 6.24
CA THR A 2 -37.39 36.03 5.21
C THR A 2 -35.95 36.17 5.72
N GLY A 3 -35.04 35.22 5.60
CA GLY A 3 -34.87 34.11 4.66
C GLY A 3 -33.35 33.87 4.57
N ASP A 4 -32.96 32.71 4.05
CA ASP A 4 -31.59 32.28 3.72
C ASP A 4 -30.78 31.70 4.92
N GLY A 5 -30.33 30.45 4.92
CA GLY A 5 -30.12 29.52 3.82
C GLY A 5 -28.63 29.36 3.54
N VAL A 6 -28.10 28.27 4.10
CA VAL A 6 -26.97 27.46 3.60
C VAL A 6 -25.52 27.91 3.88
N ASN A 7 -24.78 26.94 4.42
CA ASN A 7 -23.40 26.54 4.11
C ASN A 7 -22.20 27.40 4.55
N ARG A 8 -21.41 26.82 5.46
CA ARG A 8 -20.12 26.15 5.15
C ARG A 8 -19.46 25.68 6.45
N ARG A 9 -19.74 24.46 6.88
CA ARG A 9 -18.74 23.68 7.65
C ARG A 9 -18.13 22.67 6.69
N ARG A 10 -17.02 23.08 6.08
CA ARG A 10 -16.04 22.15 5.51
C ARG A 10 -15.24 21.63 6.71
N VAL A 11 -15.58 20.45 7.19
CA VAL A 11 -14.67 19.64 8.01
C VAL A 11 -14.88 18.17 7.62
N LEU A 12 -13.96 17.74 6.74
CA LEU A 12 -13.31 16.43 6.63
C LEU A 12 -14.14 15.13 6.69
N ARG A 13 -13.89 14.27 5.68
CA ARG A 13 -13.41 12.89 5.86
C ARG A 13 -12.94 12.34 4.51
N SER A 14 -11.65 12.55 4.24
CA SER A 14 -10.88 11.79 3.27
C SER A 14 -10.43 10.50 3.96
N LEU A 15 -11.03 9.36 3.62
CA LEU A 15 -10.39 8.07 3.84
C LEU A 15 -9.55 7.79 2.59
N VAL A 16 -8.25 8.04 2.69
CA VAL A 16 -7.27 7.52 1.74
C VAL A 16 -6.89 6.16 2.28
N ILE A 17 -7.38 5.10 1.65
CA ILE A 17 -6.88 3.75 1.90
C ILE A 17 -5.55 3.69 1.17
N ALA A 18 -4.46 3.84 1.91
CA ALA A 18 -3.12 3.58 1.41
C ALA A 18 -3.00 2.07 1.19
N GLY A 19 -2.79 1.67 -0.07
CA GLY A 19 -2.46 0.29 -0.42
C GLY A 19 -0.98 0.02 -0.12
N GLY A 20 -0.71 -1.06 0.62
CA GLY A 20 0.63 -1.56 0.86
C GLY A 20 0.59 -2.92 1.52
N THR A 21 1.09 -3.93 0.79
CA THR A 21 1.65 -5.22 1.25
C THR A 21 0.90 -6.03 2.31
N GLY A 22 0.41 -7.20 1.88
CA GLY A 22 -0.24 -8.18 2.73
C GLY A 22 0.65 -8.73 3.85
N ALA A 23 0.18 -8.53 5.07
CA ALA A 23 0.27 -9.51 6.15
C ALA A 23 -1.08 -9.49 6.88
N ALA A 24 -1.72 -10.66 6.98
CA ALA A 24 -2.96 -10.81 7.73
C ALA A 24 -2.69 -10.60 9.23
N VAL A 25 -2.89 -9.37 9.70
CA VAL A 25 -3.13 -9.10 11.11
C VAL A 25 -4.39 -8.26 11.19
N GLY A 26 -5.48 -8.92 11.58
CA GLY A 26 -6.71 -8.25 11.99
C GLY A 26 -6.45 -7.42 13.23
N THR A 27 -5.97 -6.19 13.06
CA THR A 27 -6.15 -5.14 14.07
C THR A 27 -7.52 -4.55 13.83
N GLY A 28 -8.48 -5.10 14.56
CA GLY A 28 -9.83 -4.57 14.59
C GLY A 28 -9.79 -3.07 14.89
N THR A 29 -10.49 -2.30 14.07
CA THR A 29 -10.99 -1.01 14.54
C THR A 29 -12.11 -1.34 15.52
N GLY A 30 -11.71 -1.62 16.76
CA GLY A 30 -12.62 -1.61 17.89
C GLY A 30 -13.17 -0.20 18.00
N ALA A 31 -14.34 0.03 17.39
CA ALA A 31 -15.25 1.04 17.89
C ALA A 31 -15.70 0.55 19.28
N LEU A 32 -14.92 0.90 20.30
CA LEU A 32 -15.38 0.98 21.67
C LEU A 32 -16.49 2.04 21.71
N LEU A 33 -17.70 1.61 21.37
CA LEU A 33 -18.93 2.19 21.85
C LEU A 33 -19.72 1.03 22.46
N SER A 34 -19.31 0.63 23.66
CA SER A 34 -20.30 0.18 24.63
C SER A 34 -21.19 1.39 24.89
N ASP A 35 -22.40 1.41 24.36
CA ASP A 35 -23.56 1.96 25.04
C ASP A 35 -24.83 1.49 24.33
N ARG A 36 -25.58 0.65 25.03
CA ARG A 36 -27.02 0.52 24.80
C ARG A 36 -27.67 1.75 25.42
N GLU A 37 -27.94 2.77 24.62
CA GLU A 37 -29.09 3.66 24.88
C GLU A 37 -29.54 4.37 23.60
N SER A 38 -30.85 4.46 23.45
CA SER A 38 -31.59 5.02 22.32
C SER A 38 -31.49 6.54 22.26
N GLY A 39 -31.18 7.13 21.10
CA GLY A 39 -31.49 8.53 20.84
C GLY A 39 -30.58 9.29 19.87
N ALA A 40 -31.00 9.32 18.60
CA ALA A 40 -30.92 10.44 17.66
C ALA A 40 -29.58 11.18 17.41
N ASN A 41 -29.10 10.96 16.17
CA ASN A 41 -28.44 11.89 15.25
C ASN A 41 -26.93 12.16 15.41
N ASP A 42 -26.13 11.40 14.66
CA ASP A 42 -25.46 12.00 13.50
C ASP A 42 -25.30 10.97 12.36
N VAL A 43 -25.58 11.42 11.14
CA VAL A 43 -25.88 10.63 9.95
C VAL A 43 -24.71 10.71 8.98
N GLY A 44 -24.06 9.59 8.68
CA GLY A 44 -23.35 9.39 7.43
C GLY A 44 -24.34 8.78 6.41
N ALA A 45 -24.97 9.61 5.58
CA ALA A 45 -25.83 9.09 4.52
C ALA A 45 -24.95 8.54 3.39
N GLY A 46 -25.02 7.24 3.10
CA GLY A 46 -24.56 6.74 1.80
C GLY A 46 -24.22 5.26 1.72
N THR A 47 -23.40 4.73 2.63
CA THR A 47 -22.83 3.37 2.50
C THR A 47 -23.76 2.32 3.09
N LEU A 48 -24.02 1.25 2.33
CA LEU A 48 -24.88 0.14 2.73
C LEU A 48 -24.06 -1.12 3.01
N ASP A 49 -24.58 -1.98 3.89
CA ASP A 49 -24.01 -3.31 4.13
C ASP A 49 -24.11 -4.18 2.86
N VAL A 50 -22.98 -4.77 2.45
CA VAL A 50 -22.85 -5.62 1.28
C VAL A 50 -22.42 -7.00 1.73
N GLN A 51 -23.18 -8.01 1.33
CA GLN A 51 -22.81 -9.39 1.57
C GLN A 51 -22.21 -9.99 0.28
N VAL A 52 -21.01 -10.56 0.40
CA VAL A 52 -20.37 -11.33 -0.67
C VAL A 52 -20.23 -12.79 -0.22
N ASP A 53 -20.88 -13.70 -0.94
CA ASP A 53 -20.82 -15.14 -0.69
C ASP A 53 -19.91 -15.81 -1.75
N GLY A 54 -18.86 -16.50 -1.30
CA GLY A 54 -17.82 -17.14 -2.15
C GLY A 54 -16.41 -16.62 -1.85
N GLY A 55 -15.38 -17.42 -2.13
CA GLY A 55 -13.99 -17.09 -1.81
C GLY A 55 -13.70 -16.98 -0.30
N SER A 56 -12.61 -16.30 0.07
CA SER A 56 -12.26 -15.94 1.46
C SER A 56 -12.84 -14.57 1.84
N ALA A 57 -14.11 -14.33 1.53
CA ALA A 57 -14.77 -13.06 1.80
C ALA A 57 -14.79 -12.71 3.29
N THR A 58 -14.46 -11.46 3.62
CA THR A 58 -14.71 -10.86 4.93
C THR A 58 -16.03 -10.08 4.85
N GLY A 59 -16.79 -10.04 5.95
CA GLY A 59 -18.16 -9.48 6.00
C GLY A 59 -18.31 -8.00 5.66
N ASP A 60 -17.26 -7.32 5.20
CA ASP A 60 -17.20 -5.87 4.93
C ASP A 60 -17.03 -5.56 3.42
N GLY A 61 -17.45 -6.48 2.53
CA GLY A 61 -17.41 -6.27 1.09
C GLY A 61 -16.02 -6.42 0.45
N THR A 62 -15.02 -6.93 1.18
CA THR A 62 -13.69 -7.24 0.64
C THR A 62 -13.52 -8.75 0.44
N VAL A 63 -12.96 -9.16 -0.71
CA VAL A 63 -12.69 -10.56 -1.05
C VAL A 63 -11.26 -10.71 -1.54
N SER A 64 -10.46 -11.49 -0.81
CA SER A 64 -9.13 -11.88 -1.27
C SER A 64 -9.22 -13.04 -2.26
N LEU A 65 -8.67 -12.82 -3.44
CA LEU A 65 -8.51 -13.84 -4.48
C LEU A 65 -7.06 -14.31 -4.50
N VAL A 66 -6.88 -15.62 -4.32
CA VAL A 66 -5.55 -16.25 -4.32
C VAL A 66 -5.46 -17.19 -5.51
N ILE A 67 -4.51 -16.93 -6.40
CA ILE A 67 -4.23 -17.76 -7.56
C ILE A 67 -2.91 -18.50 -7.32
N GLU A 68 -3.01 -19.83 -7.28
CA GLU A 68 -1.89 -20.75 -7.10
C GLU A 68 -1.84 -21.72 -8.29
N PRO A 69 -1.23 -21.32 -9.42
CA PRO A 69 -1.12 -22.19 -10.58
C PRO A 69 -0.17 -23.36 -10.28
N THR A 70 -0.53 -24.54 -10.75
CA THR A 70 0.33 -25.72 -10.69
C THR A 70 0.48 -26.34 -12.08
N ALA A 71 1.38 -27.31 -12.22
CA ALA A 71 1.53 -28.04 -13.48
C ALA A 71 0.21 -28.68 -13.95
N ASP A 72 -0.63 -29.12 -13.01
CA ASP A 72 -1.92 -29.78 -13.27
C ASP A 72 -3.11 -28.80 -13.25
N ARG A 73 -2.92 -27.56 -12.76
CA ARG A 73 -3.94 -26.52 -12.66
C ARG A 73 -3.43 -25.22 -13.30
N ARG A 74 -3.52 -25.16 -14.62
CA ARG A 74 -3.16 -23.96 -15.40
C ARG A 74 -4.33 -23.02 -15.68
N SER A 75 -5.52 -23.33 -15.18
CA SER A 75 -6.69 -22.45 -15.29
C SER A 75 -7.62 -22.65 -14.10
N GLY A 76 -8.47 -21.65 -13.85
CA GLY A 76 -9.47 -21.71 -12.80
C GLY A 76 -10.62 -20.76 -13.05
N THR A 77 -11.70 -20.97 -12.30
CA THR A 77 -12.84 -20.08 -12.29
C THR A 77 -13.36 -20.00 -10.87
N GLU A 78 -13.66 -18.78 -10.43
CA GLU A 78 -14.23 -18.49 -9.13
C GLU A 78 -15.48 -17.62 -9.32
N THR A 79 -16.52 -17.89 -8.54
CA THR A 79 -17.78 -17.16 -8.63
C THR A 79 -18.13 -16.60 -7.26
N LEU A 80 -18.41 -15.30 -7.21
CA LEU A 80 -18.82 -14.56 -6.03
C LEU A 80 -20.26 -14.08 -6.22
N SER A 81 -21.12 -14.30 -5.23
CA SER A 81 -22.47 -13.75 -5.20
C SER A 81 -22.50 -12.49 -4.34
N VAL A 82 -22.72 -11.34 -4.96
CA VAL A 82 -22.85 -10.05 -4.31
C VAL A 82 -24.32 -9.73 -4.10
N SER A 83 -24.72 -9.41 -2.87
CA SER A 83 -26.11 -9.12 -2.55
C SER A 83 -26.26 -7.98 -1.54
N LEU A 84 -27.43 -7.34 -1.59
CA LEU A 84 -27.87 -6.39 -0.57
C LEU A 84 -28.86 -7.13 0.36
N PRO A 85 -28.50 -7.44 1.62
CA PRO A 85 -29.37 -8.19 2.52
C PRO A 85 -30.74 -7.51 2.73
N GLY A 86 -31.80 -8.32 2.72
CA GLY A 86 -33.11 -7.90 2.22
C GLY A 86 -34.14 -7.31 3.19
N GLU A 87 -33.82 -6.91 4.42
CA GLU A 87 -34.87 -6.42 5.36
C GLU A 87 -34.71 -4.97 5.84
N THR A 88 -33.52 -4.38 5.68
CA THR A 88 -33.23 -3.00 6.14
C THR A 88 -32.57 -2.12 5.08
N ASN A 89 -32.25 -2.68 3.92
CA ASN A 89 -31.45 -2.02 2.91
C ASN A 89 -32.32 -1.31 1.87
N ASN A 90 -31.94 -0.10 1.50
CA ASN A 90 -32.50 0.59 0.34
C ASN A 90 -31.81 0.08 -0.94
N PRO A 91 -32.43 0.21 -2.12
CA PRO A 91 -31.73 -0.02 -3.38
C PRO A 91 -30.43 0.78 -3.46
N ALA A 92 -29.37 0.16 -3.94
CA ALA A 92 -28.04 0.76 -3.98
C ALA A 92 -27.28 0.47 -5.28
N THR A 93 -26.50 1.46 -5.70
CA THR A 93 -25.52 1.32 -6.76
C THR A 93 -24.33 0.55 -6.23
N LEU A 94 -23.89 -0.48 -6.96
CA LEU A 94 -22.74 -1.31 -6.61
C LEU A 94 -21.54 -0.97 -7.48
N TRP A 95 -20.40 -0.74 -6.84
CA TRP A 95 -19.10 -0.55 -7.47
C TRP A 95 -18.16 -1.68 -7.08
N LEU A 96 -17.33 -2.10 -8.04
CA LEU A 96 -16.22 -3.04 -7.82
C LEU A 96 -14.90 -2.31 -7.99
N GLY A 97 -14.08 -2.33 -6.95
CA GLY A 97 -12.67 -1.95 -6.96
C GLY A 97 -11.77 -3.19 -6.88
N GLY A 98 -10.50 -3.04 -7.25
CA GLY A 98 -9.48 -4.08 -7.07
C GLY A 98 -8.17 -3.50 -6.56
N THR A 99 -7.42 -4.27 -5.77
CA THR A 99 -6.03 -3.93 -5.42
C THR A 99 -5.07 -4.42 -6.49
N CYS A 100 -3.92 -3.77 -6.54
CA CYS A 100 -2.90 -4.02 -7.53
C CYS A 100 -1.90 -5.05 -7.00
N PRO A 101 -1.77 -6.23 -7.63
CA PRO A 101 -0.75 -7.20 -7.25
C PRO A 101 0.66 -6.64 -7.54
N PRO A 102 1.68 -7.05 -6.77
CA PRO A 102 3.05 -6.66 -7.04
C PRO A 102 3.50 -7.10 -8.45
N ALA A 103 4.30 -6.27 -9.10
CA ALA A 103 4.82 -6.56 -10.43
C ALA A 103 5.62 -7.86 -10.43
N SER A 104 5.26 -8.80 -11.30
CA SER A 104 5.96 -10.08 -11.46
C SER A 104 5.73 -10.67 -12.85
N PRO A 105 6.60 -11.59 -13.32
CA PRO A 105 6.35 -12.34 -14.55
C PRO A 105 5.03 -13.12 -14.52
N LEU A 106 4.57 -13.56 -13.34
CA LEU A 106 3.29 -14.27 -13.17
C LEU A 106 2.09 -13.39 -13.54
N VAL A 107 2.10 -12.12 -13.11
CA VAL A 107 1.02 -11.16 -13.36
C VAL A 107 0.84 -10.90 -14.86
N GLU A 108 1.92 -10.90 -15.63
CA GLU A 108 1.85 -10.78 -17.09
C GLU A 108 1.43 -12.08 -17.79
N ALA A 109 1.82 -13.23 -17.23
CA ALA A 109 1.55 -14.53 -17.81
C ALA A 109 0.13 -15.05 -17.53
N LEU A 110 -0.57 -14.49 -16.53
CA LEU A 110 -1.96 -14.81 -16.23
C LEU A 110 -2.89 -13.99 -17.11
N SER A 111 -3.67 -14.68 -17.95
CA SER A 111 -4.86 -14.11 -18.56
C SER A 111 -6.04 -14.19 -17.58
N MET A 112 -6.82 -13.12 -17.50
CA MET A 112 -7.98 -13.02 -16.62
C MET A 112 -9.17 -12.43 -17.37
N THR A 113 -10.35 -12.95 -17.09
CA THR A 113 -11.64 -12.39 -17.49
C THR A 113 -12.51 -12.24 -16.26
N VAL A 114 -13.04 -11.03 -16.04
CA VAL A 114 -14.03 -10.75 -15.01
C VAL A 114 -15.34 -10.41 -15.70
N SER A 115 -16.40 -11.12 -15.30
CA SER A 115 -17.74 -10.93 -15.85
C SER A 115 -18.77 -10.76 -14.74
N VAL A 116 -19.80 -9.98 -14.99
CA VAL A 116 -20.93 -9.79 -14.07
C VAL A 116 -22.23 -10.19 -14.75
N GLY A 117 -23.10 -10.89 -14.04
CA GLY A 117 -24.41 -11.27 -14.56
C GLY A 117 -25.42 -11.52 -13.45
N ASP A 118 -26.65 -11.84 -13.87
CA ASP A 118 -27.63 -12.37 -12.94
C ASP A 118 -27.30 -13.82 -12.58
N CYS A 119 -27.33 -14.13 -11.29
CA CYS A 119 -26.99 -15.47 -10.78
C CYS A 119 -27.89 -16.59 -11.33
N SER A 120 -29.01 -16.26 -11.96
CA SER A 120 -30.02 -17.21 -12.47
C SER A 120 -30.06 -17.32 -14.00
N SER A 121 -29.47 -16.38 -14.74
CA SER A 121 -29.70 -16.27 -16.20
C SER A 121 -28.63 -16.97 -17.05
N GLY A 122 -27.47 -17.29 -16.48
CA GLY A 122 -26.33 -17.85 -17.21
C GLY A 122 -25.69 -16.90 -18.24
N SER A 123 -26.21 -15.68 -18.37
CA SER A 123 -25.67 -14.61 -19.20
C SER A 123 -24.88 -13.66 -18.32
N ALA A 124 -23.65 -13.35 -18.72
CA ALA A 124 -22.78 -12.42 -18.01
C ALA A 124 -22.07 -11.49 -19.00
N ASP A 125 -22.03 -10.21 -18.66
CA ASP A 125 -21.30 -9.19 -19.39
C ASP A 125 -19.84 -9.18 -18.90
N VAL A 126 -18.90 -9.17 -19.84
CA VAL A 126 -17.48 -9.03 -19.51
C VAL A 126 -17.23 -7.59 -19.09
N ILE A 127 -16.74 -7.38 -17.87
CA ILE A 127 -16.41 -6.06 -17.35
C ILE A 127 -14.93 -5.72 -17.49
N ALA A 128 -14.05 -6.73 -17.49
CA ALA A 128 -12.63 -6.57 -17.75
C ALA A 128 -12.05 -7.89 -18.31
N SER A 129 -11.11 -7.79 -19.26
CA SER A 129 -10.37 -8.96 -19.76
C SER A 129 -8.98 -8.56 -20.27
N GLY A 130 -8.01 -9.44 -20.10
CA GLY A 130 -6.62 -9.17 -20.49
C GLY A 130 -5.62 -9.95 -19.64
N SER A 131 -4.40 -9.42 -19.50
CA SER A 131 -3.48 -9.89 -18.45
C SER A 131 -4.01 -9.54 -17.06
N LEU A 132 -3.53 -10.20 -16.01
CA LEU A 132 -3.89 -9.87 -14.63
C LEU A 132 -3.56 -8.41 -14.32
N ARG A 133 -2.44 -7.87 -14.84
CA ARG A 133 -2.13 -6.43 -14.74
C ARG A 133 -3.24 -5.57 -15.35
N SER A 134 -3.58 -5.78 -16.61
CA SER A 134 -4.58 -4.96 -17.31
C SER A 134 -5.97 -5.04 -16.66
N VAL A 135 -6.35 -6.21 -16.17
CA VAL A 135 -7.61 -6.40 -15.44
C VAL A 135 -7.59 -5.66 -14.10
N THR A 136 -6.53 -5.82 -13.30
CA THR A 136 -6.43 -5.13 -12.00
C THR A 136 -6.30 -3.62 -12.16
N GLU A 137 -5.65 -3.12 -13.21
CA GLU A 137 -5.65 -1.69 -13.57
C GLU A 137 -7.07 -1.17 -13.85
N THR A 138 -7.87 -1.92 -14.60
CA THR A 138 -9.26 -1.56 -14.89
C THR A 138 -10.11 -1.55 -13.62
N LEU A 139 -9.91 -2.53 -12.74
CA LEU A 139 -10.64 -2.63 -11.48
C LEU A 139 -10.17 -1.59 -10.45
N ALA A 140 -8.91 -1.17 -10.48
CA ALA A 140 -8.39 -0.15 -9.57
C ALA A 140 -9.16 1.16 -9.70
N ASP A 141 -9.45 1.62 -10.92
CA ASP A 141 -10.22 2.84 -11.18
C ASP A 141 -11.72 2.68 -10.87
N GLY A 142 -12.17 1.47 -10.51
CA GLY A 142 -13.55 1.19 -10.14
C GLY A 142 -14.49 0.96 -11.33
N VAL A 143 -15.26 -0.11 -11.26
CA VAL A 143 -16.25 -0.48 -12.29
C VAL A 143 -17.64 -0.54 -11.69
N LEU A 144 -18.63 0.01 -12.39
CA LEU A 144 -20.03 -0.09 -12.01
C LEU A 144 -20.53 -1.53 -12.21
N LEU A 145 -20.89 -2.22 -11.14
CA LEU A 145 -21.46 -3.58 -11.20
C LEU A 145 -22.97 -3.58 -11.43
N SER A 146 -23.68 -2.64 -10.82
CA SER A 146 -25.12 -2.50 -10.98
C SER A 146 -25.57 -1.10 -10.60
N ALA A 147 -26.34 -0.46 -11.46
CA ALA A 147 -27.12 0.70 -11.07
C ALA A 147 -28.30 0.24 -10.21
N CYS A 148 -28.46 0.82 -9.02
CA CYS A 148 -29.61 0.62 -8.13
C CYS A 148 -30.13 -0.83 -8.03
N LEU A 149 -29.28 -1.73 -7.56
CA LEU A 149 -29.70 -3.08 -7.22
C LEU A 149 -30.74 -3.03 -6.10
N ASP A 150 -31.88 -3.69 -6.30
CA ASP A 150 -32.93 -3.80 -5.28
C ASP A 150 -32.44 -4.60 -4.08
N ALA A 151 -33.00 -4.29 -2.90
CA ALA A 151 -32.77 -5.10 -1.71
C ALA A 151 -33.22 -6.55 -1.94
N GLY A 152 -32.38 -7.51 -1.54
CA GLY A 152 -32.60 -8.94 -1.76
C GLY A 152 -32.23 -9.45 -3.16
N ALA A 153 -31.95 -8.58 -4.13
CA ALA A 153 -31.41 -8.97 -5.42
C ALA A 153 -29.91 -9.28 -5.32
N ARG A 154 -29.38 -10.05 -6.29
CA ARG A 154 -27.98 -10.50 -6.31
C ARG A 154 -27.37 -10.37 -7.69
N ARG A 155 -26.06 -10.09 -7.72
CA ARG A 155 -25.22 -10.18 -8.92
C ARG A 155 -24.17 -11.24 -8.71
N CYS A 156 -23.88 -12.00 -9.76
CA CYS A 156 -22.82 -12.98 -9.76
C CYS A 156 -21.62 -12.42 -10.52
N LEU A 157 -20.50 -12.28 -9.81
CA LEU A 157 -19.21 -11.98 -10.38
C LEU A 157 -18.50 -13.30 -10.68
N THR A 158 -18.00 -13.47 -11.89
CA THR A 158 -17.18 -14.62 -12.26
C THR A 158 -15.80 -14.15 -12.65
N VAL A 159 -14.79 -14.70 -11.99
CA VAL A 159 -13.37 -14.48 -12.26
C VAL A 159 -12.80 -15.75 -12.85
N ALA A 160 -12.50 -15.72 -14.15
CA ALA A 160 -11.85 -16.82 -14.85
C ALA A 160 -10.40 -16.45 -15.14
N TRP A 161 -9.47 -17.38 -14.93
CA TRP A 161 -8.06 -17.19 -15.20
C TRP A 161 -7.45 -18.38 -15.94
N ALA A 162 -6.42 -18.10 -16.74
CA ALA A 162 -5.60 -19.11 -17.38
C ALA A 162 -4.15 -18.64 -17.49
N LEU A 163 -3.22 -19.54 -17.17
CA LEU A 163 -1.79 -19.33 -17.22
C LEU A 163 -1.23 -19.66 -18.60
N ALA A 164 -0.51 -18.74 -19.21
CA ALA A 164 0.12 -18.93 -20.52
C ALA A 164 1.03 -20.16 -20.56
N ASP A 165 0.97 -20.97 -21.63
CA ASP A 165 1.68 -22.25 -21.78
C ASP A 165 3.22 -22.14 -21.62
N GLY A 166 3.79 -20.98 -21.93
CA GLY A 166 5.23 -20.71 -21.82
C GLY A 166 5.73 -20.36 -20.41
N TYR A 167 4.84 -20.15 -19.44
CA TYR A 167 5.25 -19.83 -18.07
C TYR A 167 5.75 -21.08 -17.34
N THR A 168 6.91 -20.96 -16.69
CA THR A 168 7.59 -22.05 -15.96
C THR A 168 7.81 -21.77 -14.46
N GLY A 169 7.38 -20.61 -13.95
CA GLY A 169 7.46 -20.27 -12.53
C GLY A 169 6.47 -21.09 -11.69
N ARG A 170 6.62 -21.00 -10.35
CA ARG A 170 5.76 -21.70 -9.38
C ARG A 170 5.15 -20.76 -8.34
N ASP A 171 5.22 -19.47 -8.61
CA ASP A 171 4.81 -18.41 -7.73
C ASP A 171 3.27 -18.41 -7.59
N SER A 172 2.79 -17.87 -6.48
CA SER A 172 1.39 -17.56 -6.26
C SER A 172 1.19 -16.05 -6.28
N ILE A 173 -0.05 -15.62 -6.49
CA ILE A 173 -0.41 -14.21 -6.41
C ILE A 173 -1.72 -14.04 -5.67
N ALA A 174 -1.79 -13.02 -4.84
CA ALA A 174 -3.01 -12.61 -4.14
C ALA A 174 -3.33 -11.15 -4.46
N PHE A 175 -4.61 -10.85 -4.59
CA PHE A 175 -5.13 -9.50 -4.71
C PHE A 175 -6.56 -9.46 -4.18
N ASP A 176 -7.02 -8.28 -3.79
CA ASP A 176 -8.32 -8.09 -3.16
C ASP A 176 -9.29 -7.40 -4.11
N LEU A 177 -10.54 -7.85 -4.09
CA LEU A 177 -11.67 -7.15 -4.67
C LEU A 177 -12.44 -6.43 -3.57
N GLN A 178 -12.90 -5.22 -3.85
CA GLN A 178 -13.68 -4.41 -2.94
C GLN A 178 -15.03 -4.07 -3.56
N VAL A 179 -16.11 -4.31 -2.85
CA VAL A 179 -17.47 -3.98 -3.29
C VAL A 179 -18.02 -2.89 -2.40
N VAL A 180 -18.40 -1.76 -3.02
CA VAL A 180 -18.98 -0.60 -2.33
C VAL A 180 -20.41 -0.40 -2.81
N ALA A 181 -21.34 -0.23 -1.87
CA ALA A 181 -22.74 0.09 -2.15
C ALA A 181 -23.08 1.53 -1.73
N GLU A 182 -23.66 2.29 -2.66
CA GLU A 182 -24.17 3.64 -2.42
C GLU A 182 -25.70 3.71 -2.61
N GLN A 183 -26.45 4.19 -1.61
CA GLN A 183 -27.91 4.24 -1.67
C GLN A 183 -28.44 5.17 -2.79
N CYS A 184 -29.37 4.67 -3.61
CA CYS A 184 -29.89 5.40 -4.77
C CYS A 184 -30.82 6.58 -4.46
N ARG A 185 -31.33 6.70 -3.23
CA ARG A 185 -32.41 7.64 -2.89
C ARG A 185 -32.03 9.12 -3.07
N TRP A 186 -30.74 9.45 -3.17
CA TRP A 186 -30.25 10.83 -3.21
C TRP A 186 -29.23 11.14 -4.33
N THR A 187 -28.80 10.15 -5.12
CA THR A 187 -27.80 10.32 -6.17
C THR A 187 -28.39 9.92 -7.53
N ALA A 188 -28.84 10.93 -8.29
CA ALA A 188 -29.20 10.73 -9.71
C ALA A 188 -27.98 10.35 -10.56
N ASP A 189 -26.80 10.76 -10.11
CA ASP A 189 -25.49 10.47 -10.71
C ASP A 189 -24.60 9.84 -9.60
N PRO A 190 -24.53 8.50 -9.49
CA PRO A 190 -23.66 7.86 -8.51
C PRO A 190 -22.20 8.22 -8.81
N THR A 191 -21.44 8.54 -7.77
CA THR A 191 -20.02 8.89 -7.93
C THR A 191 -19.20 7.63 -7.73
N ASN A 192 -18.31 7.34 -8.68
CA ASN A 192 -17.35 6.25 -8.54
C ASN A 192 -16.54 6.48 -7.25
N PRO A 193 -16.47 5.52 -6.30
CA PRO A 193 -15.71 5.65 -5.07
C PRO A 193 -14.21 5.37 -5.24
N PHE A 194 -13.76 4.88 -6.41
CA PHE A 194 -12.36 4.55 -6.71
C PHE A 194 -11.69 5.44 -7.78
N PRO A 195 -12.10 6.71 -8.01
CA PRO A 195 -11.69 7.44 -9.19
C PRO A 195 -10.19 7.74 -9.14
N GLY A 196 -9.49 7.44 -10.23
CA GLY A 196 -8.07 7.74 -10.40
C GLY A 196 -7.13 6.78 -9.66
N ALA A 197 -7.64 5.70 -9.07
CA ALA A 197 -6.77 4.62 -8.60
C ALA A 197 -6.26 3.81 -9.80
N SER A 198 -4.98 3.44 -9.77
CA SER A 198 -4.32 2.76 -10.88
C SER A 198 -3.30 1.76 -10.37
N CYS A 199 -3.09 0.67 -11.13
CA CYS A 199 -1.98 -0.26 -10.91
C CYS A 199 -0.72 0.09 -11.69
N ALA A 200 -0.62 1.35 -12.12
CA ALA A 200 0.70 1.91 -12.28
C ALA A 200 1.49 1.58 -11.00
N ASP A 201 2.78 1.31 -11.14
CA ASP A 201 3.68 1.55 -10.02
C ASP A 201 3.22 2.89 -9.39
N PRO A 202 3.18 3.02 -8.05
CA PRO A 202 3.02 4.36 -7.50
C PRO A 202 3.92 5.26 -8.34
N PRO A 203 3.48 6.47 -8.75
CA PRO A 203 4.39 7.36 -9.45
C PRO A 203 5.74 7.23 -8.73
N SER A 204 6.85 7.22 -9.45
CA SER A 204 8.19 7.15 -8.80
C SER A 204 8.29 8.14 -7.62
N ASP A 205 7.41 9.13 -7.60
CA ASP A 205 6.94 9.85 -6.43
C ASP A 205 5.88 9.04 -5.64
N GLY A 206 6.31 8.22 -4.66
CA GLY A 206 5.44 7.80 -3.55
C GLY A 206 4.84 9.02 -2.82
N PRO A 207 4.41 8.95 -1.54
CA PRO A 207 4.16 10.20 -0.82
C PRO A 207 5.40 11.08 -0.98
N THR A 208 5.25 12.29 -1.55
CA THR A 208 6.41 13.14 -1.90
C THR A 208 7.34 13.21 -0.70
N ARG A 209 8.55 12.67 -0.82
CA ARG A 209 9.51 12.58 0.29
C ARG A 209 10.46 13.76 0.24
N HIS A 210 10.95 14.14 1.40
CA HIS A 210 12.09 15.04 1.46
C HIS A 210 13.34 14.34 0.94
N GLY A 211 14.27 15.10 0.35
CA GLY A 211 15.64 14.60 0.18
C GLY A 211 16.22 14.25 1.56
N ILE A 212 17.02 13.20 1.61
CA ILE A 212 17.73 12.78 2.81
C ILE A 212 18.82 13.82 3.08
N SER A 213 18.76 14.43 4.26
CA SER A 213 19.79 15.36 4.72
C SER A 213 20.89 14.64 5.47
N TYR A 214 20.53 13.65 6.30
CA TYR A 214 21.50 12.78 6.95
C TYR A 214 20.85 11.47 7.42
N LEU A 215 21.70 10.51 7.76
CA LEU A 215 21.31 9.26 8.42
C LEU A 215 22.21 8.97 9.62
N VAL A 216 21.64 8.28 10.61
CA VAL A 216 22.33 7.90 11.86
C VAL A 216 22.02 6.43 12.16
N PRO A 217 22.97 5.50 11.90
CA PRO A 217 22.81 4.11 12.27
C PRO A 217 23.22 3.86 13.73
N TYR A 218 22.57 2.86 14.32
CA TYR A 218 22.77 2.38 15.69
C TYR A 218 22.90 0.86 15.70
N ALA A 219 23.87 0.36 16.45
CA ALA A 219 23.99 -1.06 16.74
C ALA A 219 23.32 -1.41 18.08
N CYS A 220 22.96 -2.67 18.25
CA CYS A 220 22.47 -3.14 19.53
C CYS A 220 23.63 -3.44 20.47
N ASP A 221 23.57 -2.93 21.70
CA ASP A 221 24.41 -3.46 22.76
C ASP A 221 23.98 -4.91 23.05
N PRO A 222 24.86 -5.91 22.89
CA PRO A 222 24.51 -7.30 23.12
C PRO A 222 24.22 -7.60 24.60
N ALA A 223 24.61 -6.71 25.54
CA ALA A 223 24.40 -6.91 26.97
C ALA A 223 22.98 -6.53 27.43
N ASP A 224 22.39 -5.48 26.86
CA ASP A 224 21.10 -4.95 27.31
C ASP A 224 20.13 -4.53 26.18
N GLY A 225 20.53 -4.66 24.93
CA GLY A 225 19.71 -4.33 23.76
C GLY A 225 19.60 -2.82 23.47
N THR A 226 20.36 -1.98 24.18
CA THR A 226 20.31 -0.53 23.96
C THR A 226 20.91 -0.16 22.60
N ALA A 227 20.26 0.74 21.88
CA ALA A 227 20.77 1.28 20.62
C ALA A 227 21.98 2.22 20.87
N VAL A 228 23.16 1.82 20.42
CA VAL A 228 24.42 2.58 20.50
C VAL A 228 24.71 3.22 19.15
N ARG A 229 24.87 4.54 19.14
CA ARG A 229 25.11 5.32 17.93
C ARG A 229 26.48 5.01 17.32
N LEU A 230 26.51 4.73 16.02
CA LEU A 230 27.74 4.37 15.29
C LEU A 230 28.40 5.55 14.57
N GLY A 231 27.63 6.62 14.33
CA GLY A 231 28.07 7.85 13.70
C GLY A 231 26.95 8.44 12.84
N LYS A 232 27.29 9.41 12.00
CA LYS A 232 26.38 10.12 11.08
C LYS A 232 27.01 10.24 9.70
N LEU A 233 26.15 10.16 8.68
CA LEU A 233 26.46 10.48 7.30
C LEU A 233 25.54 11.61 6.86
N GLU A 234 26.10 12.76 6.50
CA GLU A 234 25.32 13.88 5.95
C GLU A 234 25.44 13.91 4.44
N LEU A 235 24.33 14.25 3.79
CA LEU A 235 24.25 14.43 2.36
C LEU A 235 24.26 15.93 2.07
N GLU A 236 25.44 16.52 2.24
CA GLU A 236 25.70 17.92 1.93
C GLU A 236 26.89 18.04 0.98
N SER A 237 26.85 19.05 0.11
CA SER A 237 27.96 19.34 -0.80
C SER A 237 29.25 19.56 -0.02
N GLY A 238 30.26 18.72 -0.27
CA GLY A 238 31.58 18.85 0.34
C GLY A 238 31.69 18.25 1.74
N TYR A 239 30.69 17.46 2.17
CA TYR A 239 30.68 16.74 3.44
C TYR A 239 32.01 16.05 3.72
N CYS A 240 32.78 16.60 4.66
CA CYS A 240 34.09 16.11 5.08
C CYS A 240 35.07 15.75 3.95
N GLY A 241 34.93 16.36 2.77
CA GLY A 241 35.74 16.06 1.58
C GLY A 241 35.54 14.65 1.01
N VAL A 242 34.41 14.02 1.29
CA VAL A 242 34.06 12.70 0.77
C VAL A 242 33.47 12.85 -0.64
N ASP A 243 34.04 12.13 -1.60
CA ASP A 243 33.54 12.10 -2.99
C ASP A 243 32.25 11.27 -3.08
N GLY A 244 31.36 11.61 -4.02
CA GLY A 244 30.11 10.87 -4.26
C GLY A 244 28.92 11.32 -3.40
N ILE A 245 29.08 12.38 -2.60
CA ILE A 245 28.01 13.03 -1.83
C ILE A 245 27.84 14.48 -2.30
N ASP A 246 26.58 14.90 -2.49
CA ASP A 246 26.18 16.27 -2.81
C ASP A 246 24.88 16.63 -2.03
N GLU A 247 24.33 17.82 -2.26
CA GLU A 247 23.14 18.36 -1.59
C GLU A 247 21.92 17.41 -1.68
N ASN A 248 21.69 16.64 -0.62
CA ASN A 248 20.70 15.57 -0.53
C ASN A 248 20.86 14.48 -1.60
N ALA A 249 22.08 14.27 -2.12
CA ALA A 249 22.37 13.27 -3.14
C ALA A 249 23.57 12.41 -2.72
N ILE A 250 23.55 11.13 -3.11
CA ILE A 250 24.61 10.18 -2.83
C ILE A 250 24.69 9.14 -3.93
N GLU A 251 25.90 8.78 -4.34
CA GLU A 251 26.14 7.69 -5.28
C GLU A 251 26.29 6.35 -4.53
N ARG A 252 26.21 5.22 -5.23
CA ARG A 252 26.58 3.93 -4.63
C ARG A 252 28.09 3.90 -4.35
N GLY A 253 28.47 3.43 -3.17
CA GLY A 253 29.87 3.51 -2.74
C GLY A 253 30.04 3.18 -1.26
N THR A 254 31.26 3.35 -0.74
CA THR A 254 31.55 3.15 0.67
C THR A 254 31.91 4.49 1.31
N TYR A 255 31.19 4.84 2.38
CA TYR A 255 31.26 6.15 3.00
C TYR A 255 31.58 6.03 4.50
N PRO A 256 32.58 6.76 5.03
CA PRO A 256 32.86 6.76 6.45
C PRO A 256 31.73 7.43 7.23
N LEU A 257 31.44 6.91 8.42
CA LEU A 257 30.62 7.60 9.40
C LEU A 257 31.49 8.53 10.24
N PHE A 258 30.91 9.66 10.64
CA PHE A 258 31.57 10.65 11.49
C PHE A 258 30.86 10.78 12.82
N ASP A 259 31.59 11.19 13.87
CA ASP A 259 31.04 11.31 15.21
C ASP A 259 29.83 12.23 15.22
N ASP A 260 29.90 13.50 14.83
CA ASP A 260 28.71 14.38 14.85
C ASP A 260 28.32 14.93 13.46
N GLY A 261 29.07 14.57 12.43
CA GLY A 261 28.93 15.05 11.04
C GLY A 261 29.55 16.43 10.80
N ASP A 262 29.48 17.33 11.78
CA ASP A 262 29.98 18.71 11.67
C ASP A 262 31.49 18.88 11.89
N ASP A 263 32.14 17.94 12.59
CA ASP A 263 33.55 18.05 13.01
C ASP A 263 34.51 17.17 12.19
N CYS A 264 33.96 16.36 11.29
CA CYS A 264 34.68 15.42 10.43
C CYS A 264 35.65 14.48 11.19
N THR A 265 35.31 14.12 12.43
CA THR A 265 36.02 13.06 13.18
C THR A 265 35.49 11.69 12.75
N PRO A 266 36.24 10.87 11.99
CA PRO A 266 35.72 9.60 11.51
C PRO A 266 35.60 8.59 12.65
N THR A 267 34.55 7.79 12.62
CA THR A 267 34.41 6.60 13.46
C THR A 267 35.10 5.41 12.78
N ASP A 268 35.11 4.25 13.42
CA ASP A 268 35.60 3.02 12.78
C ASP A 268 34.58 2.43 11.79
N TYR A 269 33.38 3.01 11.69
CA TYR A 269 32.29 2.47 10.89
C TYR A 269 32.16 3.16 9.53
N GLN A 270 31.69 2.40 8.55
CA GLN A 270 31.41 2.87 7.20
C GLN A 270 30.13 2.24 6.68
N LEU A 271 29.44 2.93 5.78
CA LEU A 271 28.29 2.39 5.07
C LEU A 271 28.66 2.06 3.63
N HIS A 272 28.41 0.83 3.23
CA HIS A 272 28.44 0.41 1.84
C HIS A 272 27.04 0.57 1.25
N VAL A 273 26.82 1.67 0.54
CA VAL A 273 25.55 2.00 -0.11
C VAL A 273 25.39 1.15 -1.36
N VAL A 274 24.39 0.25 -1.34
CA VAL A 274 24.13 -0.73 -2.40
C VAL A 274 23.00 -0.30 -3.33
N ASP A 275 22.04 0.48 -2.82
CA ASP A 275 20.98 1.08 -3.61
C ASP A 275 20.59 2.48 -3.12
N VAL A 276 20.11 3.30 -4.05
CA VAL A 276 19.65 4.67 -3.80
C VAL A 276 18.34 4.88 -4.57
N VAL A 277 17.30 5.24 -3.84
CA VAL A 277 16.02 5.65 -4.41
C VAL A 277 16.05 7.16 -4.57
N GLU A 278 15.88 7.65 -5.80
CA GLU A 278 15.90 9.07 -6.12
C GLU A 278 14.52 9.57 -6.52
N LYS A 279 14.23 10.85 -6.24
CA LYS A 279 13.09 11.55 -6.85
C LYS A 279 13.52 12.35 -8.07
N THR A 280 12.52 12.86 -8.82
CA THR A 280 12.75 13.77 -9.94
C THR A 280 13.61 14.97 -9.49
N GLY A 281 14.84 15.05 -10.00
CA GLY A 281 15.83 16.08 -9.61
C GLY A 281 17.14 15.52 -9.04
N GLY A 282 17.23 14.20 -8.79
CA GLY A 282 18.46 13.54 -8.34
C GLY A 282 18.70 13.59 -6.82
N GLU A 283 17.71 14.06 -6.04
CA GLU A 283 17.78 13.96 -4.58
C GLU A 283 17.45 12.54 -4.13
N ALA A 284 18.30 11.98 -3.26
CA ALA A 284 18.09 10.70 -2.60
C ALA A 284 16.93 10.80 -1.61
N VAL A 285 15.95 9.91 -1.75
CA VAL A 285 14.78 9.77 -0.87
C VAL A 285 14.72 8.41 -0.18
N GLY A 286 15.64 7.50 -0.52
CA GLY A 286 15.83 6.22 0.13
C GLY A 286 17.24 5.69 -0.07
N ILE A 287 17.79 5.00 0.92
CA ILE A 287 19.15 4.41 0.85
C ILE A 287 19.10 3.00 1.42
N GLU A 288 19.64 2.04 0.68
CA GLU A 288 19.93 0.68 1.15
C GLU A 288 21.44 0.55 1.35
N PHE A 289 21.86 -0.03 2.48
CA PHE A 289 23.28 -0.14 2.80
C PHE A 289 23.62 -1.36 3.66
N GLU A 290 24.89 -1.73 3.61
CA GLU A 290 25.53 -2.65 4.54
C GLU A 290 26.51 -1.87 5.44
N LEU A 291 26.42 -2.07 6.75
CA LEU A 291 27.40 -1.56 7.70
C LEU A 291 28.71 -2.34 7.55
N GLY A 292 29.83 -1.64 7.58
CA GLY A 292 31.17 -2.22 7.64
C GLY A 292 32.05 -1.48 8.63
N THR A 293 33.26 -1.98 8.83
CA THR A 293 34.30 -1.33 9.63
C THR A 293 35.50 -0.97 8.76
N ALA A 294 36.24 0.09 9.13
CA ALA A 294 37.45 0.51 8.44
C ALA A 294 38.59 -0.49 8.67
N SER A 295 38.59 -1.21 9.80
CA SER A 295 39.54 -2.29 10.10
C SER A 295 39.28 -3.57 9.28
N GLY A 296 38.07 -3.74 8.74
CA GLY A 296 37.62 -4.97 8.07
C GLY A 296 37.16 -6.06 9.05
N ASP A 297 37.03 -5.74 10.33
CA ASP A 297 36.39 -6.60 11.32
C ASP A 297 34.88 -6.74 11.05
N ALA A 298 34.29 -7.82 11.56
CA ALA A 298 32.86 -8.04 11.44
C ALA A 298 32.09 -6.89 12.13
N PRO A 299 31.20 -6.19 11.41
CA PRO A 299 30.38 -5.13 11.98
C PRO A 299 29.35 -5.73 12.96
N PRO A 300 28.86 -4.94 13.92
CA PRO A 300 27.73 -5.34 14.75
C PRO A 300 26.42 -5.33 13.96
N ASP A 301 25.38 -5.97 14.52
CA ASP A 301 24.04 -5.93 13.96
C ASP A 301 23.40 -4.54 14.16
N LEU A 302 22.66 -4.09 13.14
CA LEU A 302 21.83 -2.89 13.20
C LEU A 302 20.55 -3.20 13.99
N CYS A 303 20.07 -2.22 14.76
CA CYS A 303 18.69 -2.24 15.24
C CYS A 303 18.01 -0.89 15.24
N ARG A 304 18.72 0.17 14.86
CA ARG A 304 18.04 1.42 14.56
C ARG A 304 18.76 2.21 13.51
N VAL A 305 18.00 2.86 12.64
CA VAL A 305 18.50 3.91 11.75
C VAL A 305 17.54 5.08 11.77
N ASP A 306 18.06 6.27 12.05
CA ASP A 306 17.30 7.50 11.89
C ASP A 306 17.61 8.13 10.53
N VAL A 307 16.57 8.42 9.74
CA VAL A 307 16.68 9.08 8.42
C VAL A 307 16.05 10.47 8.52
N LYS A 308 16.87 11.51 8.34
CA LYS A 308 16.45 12.91 8.36
C LYS A 308 16.13 13.40 6.96
N GLY A 309 14.98 14.05 6.81
CA GLY A 309 14.66 14.86 5.62
C GLY A 309 13.70 16.00 5.94
N GLY A 310 13.87 17.17 5.33
CA GLY A 310 12.97 18.32 5.54
C GLY A 310 12.85 18.75 7.01
N PRO A 311 11.65 18.87 7.60
CA PRO A 311 11.48 19.13 9.03
C PRO A 311 11.39 17.86 9.90
N GLY A 312 11.32 16.65 9.31
CA GLY A 312 11.07 15.40 10.04
C GLY A 312 12.27 14.46 10.14
N ILE A 313 12.13 13.45 11.00
CA ILE A 313 13.00 12.26 11.10
C ILE A 313 12.08 11.05 11.05
N VAL A 314 12.45 10.02 10.28
CA VAL A 314 11.88 8.67 10.40
C VAL A 314 12.87 7.82 11.15
N THR A 315 12.39 7.09 12.15
CA THR A 315 13.19 6.11 12.89
C THR A 315 12.76 4.72 12.47
N TYR A 316 13.71 3.94 11.98
CA TYR A 316 13.56 2.52 11.71
C TYR A 316 14.14 1.78 12.90
N ASP A 317 13.31 1.13 13.70
CA ASP A 317 13.70 0.33 14.87
C ASP A 317 13.01 -1.05 14.92
N ASP A 318 12.36 -1.43 13.82
CA ASP A 318 11.81 -2.76 13.60
C ASP A 318 12.94 -3.74 13.23
N PRO A 319 13.09 -4.89 13.93
CA PRO A 319 14.07 -5.90 13.53
C PRO A 319 13.90 -6.41 12.10
N ASP A 320 12.68 -6.39 11.55
CA ASP A 320 12.42 -6.82 10.17
C ASP A 320 12.95 -5.81 9.13
N ALA A 321 13.37 -4.61 9.54
CA ALA A 321 14.02 -3.65 8.65
C ALA A 321 15.51 -3.96 8.40
N PHE A 322 16.07 -4.97 9.07
CA PHE A 322 17.50 -5.28 9.07
C PHE A 322 17.78 -6.77 8.87
N ASP A 323 18.80 -7.09 8.09
CA ASP A 323 19.41 -8.42 8.00
C ASP A 323 20.83 -8.33 8.60
N GLY A 324 20.91 -8.48 9.93
CA GLY A 324 22.16 -8.34 10.68
C GLY A 324 22.74 -6.93 10.55
N SER A 325 23.88 -6.80 9.88
CA SER A 325 24.55 -5.52 9.65
C SER A 325 24.06 -4.79 8.39
N ALA A 326 23.08 -5.33 7.67
CA ALA A 326 22.50 -4.74 6.45
C ALA A 326 21.06 -4.28 6.66
N THR A 327 20.60 -3.35 5.84
CA THR A 327 19.18 -3.00 5.73
C THR A 327 18.46 -4.02 4.84
N ASP A 328 17.24 -4.44 5.20
CA ASP A 328 16.39 -5.30 4.35
C ASP A 328 15.62 -4.44 3.32
N GLY A 329 16.39 -3.80 2.43
CA GLY A 329 15.89 -2.85 1.43
C GLY A 329 16.06 -1.36 1.79
N PRO A 330 15.64 -0.43 0.91
CA PRO A 330 15.87 1.00 1.09
C PRO A 330 15.11 1.62 2.26
N LEU A 331 15.84 2.29 3.16
CA LEU A 331 15.25 3.09 4.23
C LEU A 331 14.88 4.48 3.69
N LEU A 332 13.60 4.84 3.81
CA LEU A 332 13.00 5.98 3.14
C LEU A 332 12.95 7.24 4.02
N ALA A 333 13.12 8.40 3.40
CA ALA A 333 13.02 9.69 4.07
C ALA A 333 11.58 10.05 4.49
N PRO A 334 11.40 11.00 5.44
CA PRO A 334 10.07 11.48 5.82
C PRO A 334 9.24 12.01 4.64
N THR A 335 7.93 11.84 4.74
CA THR A 335 6.96 12.40 3.78
C THR A 335 6.80 13.92 4.00
N THR A 336 6.63 14.67 2.91
CA THR A 336 6.43 16.14 2.95
C THR A 336 5.09 16.56 3.55
N GLY A 337 4.18 15.60 3.76
CA GLY A 337 2.87 15.78 4.39
C GLY A 337 2.83 15.58 5.91
N GLY A 338 3.95 15.22 6.56
CA GLY A 338 4.03 15.09 8.01
C GLY A 338 3.41 13.83 8.62
N GLY A 339 3.26 12.76 7.84
CA GLY A 339 2.90 11.44 8.37
C GLY A 339 4.14 10.59 8.62
N ALA A 340 4.26 10.05 9.84
CA ALA A 340 5.12 8.88 10.08
C ALA A 340 4.65 7.71 9.19
N PRO A 341 5.58 6.85 8.71
CA PRO A 341 5.23 5.67 7.93
C PRO A 341 4.20 4.78 8.65
#